data_AF-A0A2G2M789-F1
#
_entry.id   AF-A0A2G2M789-F1
#
_cell.length_a   1.000
_cell.length_b   1.000
_cell.length_c   1.000
_cell.angle_alpha   90.00
_cell.angle_beta   90.00
_cell.angle_gamma   90.00
#
_symmetry.space_group_name_H-M   'P 1'
#
loop_
_entity.id
_entity.type
_entity.pdbx_description
1 polymer ?
#
loop_
_entity_poly.entity_id
_entity_poly.type
_entity_poly.pdbx_seq_one_letter_code
_entity_poly.pdbx_strand_id
1 'polypeptide(L)'
;MSVELFKNIEFEKVLKLKELVAYSEGRVSSKTLAQKEEVSVTLLSFDKGEGLSTHSAPGDAMIIILEGSVRVAIGENPKVVLNEGDTTVMPANIPHALEALEKFKMMLIVVKPNEQELQELEELQEAKGKTEKNNCGCECS
;
A
#
# COMPACT_ATOMS: atom_id res chain seq x y z
N MET A 1 -0.21 -30.97 5.85
CA MET A 1 0.07 -29.86 4.91
C MET A 1 0.20 -28.60 5.74
N SER A 2 1.40 -28.02 5.80
CA SER A 2 1.63 -26.75 6.48
C SER A 2 1.11 -25.61 5.61
N VAL A 3 0.45 -24.63 6.23
CA VAL A 3 0.04 -23.41 5.52
C VAL A 3 1.29 -22.59 5.24
N GLU A 4 1.60 -22.34 3.98
CA GLU A 4 2.67 -21.39 3.62
C GLU A 4 2.21 -19.96 3.93
N LEU A 5 2.94 -19.31 4.83
CA LEU A 5 2.71 -17.91 5.23
C LEU A 5 3.58 -16.96 4.39
N PHE A 6 4.88 -17.28 4.31
CA PHE A 6 5.81 -16.68 3.37
C PHE A 6 6.07 -17.62 2.20
N LYS A 7 6.22 -17.05 1.00
CA LYS A 7 6.55 -17.71 -0.26
C LYS A 7 7.63 -16.92 -1.00
N ASN A 8 8.31 -17.55 -1.96
CA ASN A 8 9.32 -16.90 -2.81
C ASN A 8 10.52 -16.29 -2.07
N ILE A 9 10.79 -16.75 -0.84
CA ILE A 9 11.93 -16.34 -0.01
C ILE A 9 12.52 -17.57 0.69
N GLU A 10 13.85 -17.58 0.83
CA GLU A 10 14.54 -18.66 1.53
C GLU A 10 14.49 -18.45 3.04
N PHE A 11 14.15 -19.52 3.77
CA PHE A 11 14.11 -19.52 5.23
C PHE A 11 15.52 -19.74 5.80
N GLU A 12 15.76 -19.24 7.02
CA GLU A 12 16.99 -19.47 7.80
C GLU A 12 18.30 -18.93 7.16
N LYS A 13 18.18 -17.99 6.22
CA LYS A 13 19.34 -17.35 5.58
C LYS A 13 19.34 -15.85 5.80
N VAL A 14 20.54 -15.28 5.89
CA VAL A 14 20.74 -13.83 5.81
C VAL A 14 20.54 -13.40 4.36
N LEU A 15 19.50 -12.62 4.09
CA LEU A 15 19.14 -12.16 2.76
C LEU A 15 19.11 -10.63 2.71
N LYS A 16 19.43 -10.07 1.55
CA LYS A 16 19.22 -8.64 1.25
C LYS A 16 18.01 -8.50 0.35
N LEU A 17 16.94 -7.86 0.83
CA LEU A 17 15.69 -7.77 0.08
C LEU A 17 15.86 -7.13 -1.31
N LYS A 18 16.75 -6.14 -1.45
CA LYS A 18 17.04 -5.50 -2.73
C LYS A 18 17.66 -6.42 -3.79
N GLU A 19 18.24 -7.54 -3.38
CA GLU A 19 18.81 -8.55 -4.29
C GLU A 19 17.77 -9.59 -4.71
N LEU A 20 16.61 -9.64 -4.04
CA LEU A 20 15.55 -10.63 -4.32
C LEU A 20 14.63 -10.23 -5.48
N VAL A 21 14.69 -8.98 -5.93
CA VAL A 21 13.95 -8.46 -7.10
C VAL A 21 14.92 -7.73 -8.04
N ALA A 22 14.93 -8.14 -9.31
CA ALA A 22 15.80 -7.57 -10.33
C ALA A 22 15.06 -6.50 -11.13
N TYR A 23 15.78 -5.47 -11.56
CA TYR A 23 15.25 -4.52 -12.54
C TYR A 23 14.94 -5.22 -13.85
N SER A 24 13.88 -4.76 -14.50
CA SER A 24 13.57 -5.11 -15.87
C SER A 24 13.38 -3.84 -16.68
N GLU A 25 13.97 -3.79 -17.87
CA GLU A 25 13.90 -2.62 -18.75
C GLU A 25 12.46 -2.30 -19.14
N GLY A 26 12.08 -1.02 -18.99
CA GLY A 26 10.79 -0.47 -19.39
C GLY A 26 9.57 -1.09 -18.69
N ARG A 27 9.73 -1.62 -17.47
CA ARG A 27 8.62 -2.23 -16.73
C ARG A 27 8.82 -2.29 -15.23
N VAL A 28 7.72 -2.47 -14.52
CA VAL A 28 7.70 -2.83 -13.10
C VAL A 28 7.86 -4.34 -12.94
N SER A 29 8.77 -4.78 -12.07
CA SER A 29 8.90 -6.19 -11.68
C SER A 29 8.47 -6.38 -10.23
N SER A 30 7.83 -7.51 -9.93
CA SER A 30 7.29 -7.81 -8.61
C SER A 30 7.69 -9.20 -8.11
N LYS A 31 7.88 -9.32 -6.79
CA LYS A 31 8.01 -10.58 -6.08
C LYS A 31 7.20 -10.53 -4.79
N THR A 32 6.08 -11.23 -4.76
CA THR A 32 5.20 -11.32 -3.58
C THR A 32 5.76 -12.33 -2.59
N LEU A 33 6.05 -11.87 -1.37
CA LEU A 33 6.57 -12.67 -0.28
C LEU A 33 5.46 -13.25 0.60
N ALA A 34 4.36 -12.52 0.78
CA ALA A 34 3.18 -12.99 1.49
C ALA A 34 1.94 -12.40 0.84
N GLN A 35 0.87 -13.20 0.75
CA GLN A 35 -0.44 -12.75 0.30
C GLN A 35 -1.51 -13.49 1.09
N LYS A 36 -2.13 -12.76 2.00
CA LYS A 36 -3.34 -13.14 2.74
C LYS A 36 -4.43 -12.11 2.45
N GLU A 37 -5.58 -12.29 3.05
CA GLU A 37 -6.72 -11.39 2.90
C GLU A 37 -6.42 -10.04 3.57
N GLU A 38 -5.86 -10.10 4.77
CA GLU A 38 -5.58 -8.96 5.66
C GLU A 38 -4.19 -8.36 5.45
N VAL A 39 -3.25 -9.11 4.87
CA VAL A 39 -1.88 -8.62 4.67
C VAL A 39 -1.25 -9.07 3.37
N SER A 40 -0.56 -8.15 2.70
CA SER A 40 0.35 -8.49 1.60
C SER A 40 1.73 -7.89 1.84
N VAL A 41 2.76 -8.61 1.39
CA VAL A 41 4.16 -8.18 1.42
C VAL A 41 4.75 -8.45 0.04
N THR A 42 5.17 -7.40 -0.65
CA THR A 42 5.65 -7.48 -2.03
C THR A 42 6.91 -6.64 -2.23
N LEU A 43 7.92 -7.22 -2.86
CA LEU A 43 9.08 -6.48 -3.36
C LEU A 43 8.79 -6.01 -4.78
N LEU A 44 9.09 -4.75 -5.06
CA LEU A 44 8.89 -4.14 -6.36
C LEU A 44 10.18 -3.46 -6.83
N SER A 45 10.43 -3.51 -8.13
CA SER A 45 11.47 -2.72 -8.78
C SER A 45 10.90 -2.01 -9.99
N PHE A 46 11.28 -0.75 -10.16
CA PHE A 46 10.79 0.12 -11.23
C PHE A 46 11.97 0.57 -12.07
N ASP A 47 11.79 0.59 -13.39
CA ASP A 47 12.69 1.34 -14.26
C ASP A 47 12.47 2.85 -14.10
N LYS A 48 13.42 3.67 -14.52
CA LYS A 48 13.28 5.12 -14.52
C LYS A 48 12.09 5.54 -15.38
N GLY A 49 11.25 6.43 -14.84
CA GLY A 49 10.03 6.90 -15.51
C GLY A 49 8.83 5.97 -15.35
N GLU A 50 9.02 4.74 -14.87
CA GLU A 50 7.91 3.85 -14.49
C GLU A 50 7.30 4.28 -13.15
N GLY A 51 6.14 3.72 -12.82
CA GLY A 51 5.46 4.09 -11.59
C GLY A 51 4.16 3.35 -11.38
N LEU A 52 3.42 3.78 -10.36
CA LEU A 52 2.03 3.40 -10.16
C LEU A 52 1.18 4.65 -10.34
N SER A 53 0.26 4.59 -11.30
CA SER A 53 -0.76 5.62 -11.51
C SER A 53 -1.60 5.81 -10.24
N THR A 54 -2.24 6.97 -10.15
CA THR A 54 -3.11 7.29 -9.02
C THR A 54 -4.18 6.23 -8.81
N HIS A 55 -4.20 5.65 -7.62
CA HIS A 55 -5.20 4.69 -7.17
C HIS A 55 -5.39 4.81 -5.65
N SER A 56 -6.39 4.13 -5.12
CA SER A 56 -6.57 3.96 -3.66
C SER A 56 -6.69 2.47 -3.34
N ALA A 57 -6.36 2.12 -2.10
CA ALA A 57 -6.48 0.77 -1.58
C ALA A 57 -7.35 0.78 -0.32
N PRO A 58 -8.14 -0.27 -0.03
CA PRO A 58 -8.99 -0.34 1.15
C PRO A 58 -8.22 -0.56 2.46
N GLY A 59 -6.89 -0.65 2.41
CA GLY A 59 -6.02 -0.81 3.56
C GLY A 59 -4.85 0.16 3.52
N ASP A 60 -4.14 0.28 4.65
CA ASP A 60 -2.96 1.12 4.77
C ASP A 60 -1.79 0.47 4.01
N ALA A 61 -1.10 1.27 3.19
CA ALA A 61 0.02 0.83 2.39
C ALA A 61 1.32 1.51 2.84
N MET A 62 2.24 0.74 3.39
CA MET A 62 3.57 1.21 3.76
C MET A 62 4.59 0.83 2.69
N ILE A 63 5.43 1.79 2.28
CA ILE A 63 6.57 1.53 1.40
C ILE A 63 7.88 1.85 2.11
N ILE A 64 8.87 0.98 1.91
CA ILE A 64 10.25 1.15 2.38
C ILE A 64 11.15 1.13 1.16
N ILE A 65 11.90 2.19 0.92
CA ILE A 65 12.78 2.28 -0.25
C ILE A 65 14.07 1.52 0.04
N LEU A 66 14.36 0.55 -0.83
CA LEU A 66 15.51 -0.35 -0.67
C LEU A 66 16.71 0.06 -1.52
N GLU A 67 16.48 0.85 -2.57
CA GLU A 67 17.49 1.33 -3.52
C GLU A 67 16.85 2.41 -4.41
N GLY A 68 17.61 3.45 -4.80
CA GLY A 68 17.15 4.48 -5.73
C GLY A 68 16.27 5.57 -5.11
N SER A 69 15.52 6.28 -5.97
CA SER A 69 14.70 7.44 -5.57
C SER A 69 13.34 7.46 -6.27
N VAL A 70 12.29 7.80 -5.52
CA VAL A 70 10.90 7.84 -5.98
C VAL A 70 10.20 9.10 -5.50
N ARG A 71 9.35 9.67 -6.34
CA ARG A 71 8.41 10.72 -5.96
C ARG A 71 7.06 10.10 -5.62
N VAL A 72 6.50 10.47 -4.47
CA VAL A 72 5.23 9.95 -3.97
C VAL A 72 4.24 11.10 -3.81
N ALA A 73 3.01 10.89 -4.30
CA ALA A 73 1.86 11.76 -4.08
C ALA A 73 0.85 11.03 -3.19
N ILE A 74 0.31 11.70 -2.17
CA ILE A 74 -0.66 11.13 -1.22
C ILE A 74 -1.74 12.17 -0.93
N GLY A 75 -2.96 11.92 -1.41
CA GLY A 75 -4.09 12.84 -1.30
C GLY A 75 -3.75 14.23 -1.85
N GLU A 76 -4.05 15.25 -1.06
CA GLU A 76 -3.77 16.65 -1.38
C GLU A 76 -2.43 17.16 -0.84
N ASN A 77 -1.64 16.29 -0.19
CA ASN A 77 -0.35 16.69 0.38
C ASN A 77 0.67 17.01 -0.72
N PRO A 78 1.64 17.90 -0.44
CA PRO A 78 2.76 18.12 -1.35
C PRO A 78 3.47 16.80 -1.69
N LYS A 79 3.87 16.65 -2.96
CA LYS A 79 4.64 15.49 -3.40
C LYS A 79 5.98 15.46 -2.66
N VAL A 80 6.35 14.29 -2.14
CA VAL A 80 7.62 14.07 -1.44
C VAL A 80 8.54 13.18 -2.26
N VAL A 81 9.84 13.31 -2.06
CA VAL A 81 10.85 12.43 -2.66
C VAL A 81 11.41 11.55 -1.54
N LEU A 82 11.43 10.24 -1.78
CA LEU A 82 11.98 9.24 -0.88
C LEU A 82 13.22 8.62 -1.52
N ASN A 83 14.24 8.36 -0.71
CA ASN A 83 15.51 7.75 -1.09
C ASN A 83 15.73 6.45 -0.31
N GLU A 84 16.80 5.70 -0.62
CA GLU A 84 17.15 4.46 0.10
C GLU A 84 17.13 4.64 1.62
N GLY A 85 16.37 3.79 2.32
CA GLY A 85 16.16 3.83 3.76
C GLY A 85 14.92 4.61 4.20
N ASP A 86 14.38 5.51 3.35
CA ASP A 86 13.18 6.26 3.67
C ASP A 86 11.92 5.38 3.63
N THR A 87 10.92 5.78 4.42
CA THR A 87 9.64 5.08 4.55
C THR A 87 8.50 6.08 4.57
N THR A 88 7.37 5.72 3.99
CA THR A 88 6.10 6.45 4.18
C THR A 88 4.93 5.49 4.24
N VAL A 89 3.83 5.95 4.81
CA VAL A 89 2.56 5.22 4.89
C VAL A 89 1.50 6.01 4.13
N MET A 90 0.83 5.33 3.21
CA MET A 90 -0.28 5.83 2.41
C MET A 90 -1.58 5.30 3.05
N PRO A 91 -2.43 6.17 3.63
CA PRO A 91 -3.61 5.71 4.36
C PRO A 91 -4.65 5.04 3.47
N ALA A 92 -5.43 4.14 4.07
CA ALA A 92 -6.57 3.49 3.44
C ALA A 92 -7.52 4.50 2.80
N ASN A 93 -8.00 4.18 1.60
CA ASN A 93 -8.94 4.97 0.80
C ASN A 93 -8.46 6.36 0.37
N ILE A 94 -7.20 6.74 0.66
CA ILE A 94 -6.61 7.99 0.18
C ILE A 94 -5.88 7.75 -1.14
N PRO A 95 -6.16 8.50 -2.22
CA PRO A 95 -5.47 8.35 -3.49
C PRO A 95 -3.96 8.56 -3.36
N HIS A 96 -3.17 7.70 -3.99
CA HIS A 96 -1.72 7.80 -4.00
C HIS A 96 -1.13 7.36 -5.34
N ALA A 97 0.05 7.92 -5.67
CA ALA A 97 0.77 7.65 -6.91
C ALA A 97 2.28 7.65 -6.67
N LEU A 98 3.01 6.84 -7.44
CA LEU A 98 4.47 6.70 -7.36
C LEU A 98 5.07 6.96 -8.74
N GLU A 99 6.17 7.71 -8.78
CA GLU A 99 6.91 8.02 -10.01
C GLU A 99 8.43 7.81 -9.77
N ALA A 100 9.02 6.90 -10.54
CA ALA A 100 10.45 6.58 -10.49
C ALA A 100 11.29 7.73 -11.06
N LEU A 101 11.98 8.49 -10.21
CA LEU A 101 12.93 9.53 -10.66
C LEU A 101 14.21 8.91 -11.23
N GLU A 102 14.58 7.78 -10.63
CA GLU A 102 15.62 6.86 -11.05
C GLU A 102 15.08 5.44 -10.95
N LYS A 103 15.83 4.45 -11.45
CA LYS A 103 15.52 3.05 -11.14
C LYS A 103 15.48 2.90 -9.62
N PHE A 104 14.42 2.33 -9.07
CA PHE A 104 14.29 2.17 -7.62
C PHE A 104 13.64 0.84 -7.24
N LYS A 105 13.93 0.38 -6.02
CA LYS A 105 13.35 -0.82 -5.43
C LYS A 105 12.67 -0.46 -4.12
N MET A 106 11.57 -1.13 -3.83
CA MET A 106 10.86 -0.95 -2.56
C MET A 106 10.29 -2.26 -2.04
N MET A 107 10.08 -2.31 -0.72
CA MET A 107 9.14 -3.24 -0.11
C MET A 107 7.82 -2.53 0.12
N LEU A 108 6.74 -3.10 -0.39
CA LEU A 108 5.37 -2.68 -0.17
C LEU A 108 4.70 -3.65 0.81
N ILE A 109 4.14 -3.12 1.88
CA ILE A 109 3.30 -3.84 2.83
C ILE A 109 1.93 -3.19 2.80
N VAL A 110 0.88 -3.99 2.58
CA VAL A 110 -0.50 -3.51 2.68
C VAL A 110 -1.20 -4.27 3.79
N VAL A 111 -1.74 -3.55 4.76
CA VAL A 111 -2.54 -4.10 5.87
C VAL A 111 -3.98 -3.67 5.67
N LYS A 112 -4.89 -4.63 5.64
CA LYS A 112 -6.32 -4.42 5.45
C LYS A 112 -7.08 -4.83 6.71
N PRO A 113 -8.27 -4.24 6.94
CA PRO A 113 -9.15 -4.69 8.00
C PRO A 113 -9.48 -6.17 7.86
N ASN A 114 -9.58 -6.87 8.98
CA ASN A 114 -10.11 -8.23 9.03
C ASN A 114 -11.65 -8.24 8.95
N GLU A 115 -12.25 -9.43 8.87
CA GLU A 115 -13.71 -9.58 8.73
C GLU A 115 -14.50 -8.92 9.87
N GLN A 116 -14.02 -9.01 11.12
CA GLN A 116 -14.68 -8.39 12.27
C GLN A 116 -14.61 -6.87 12.20
N GLU A 117 -13.44 -6.32 11.87
CA GLU A 117 -13.24 -4.88 11.70
C GLU A 117 -14.09 -4.34 10.53
N LEU A 118 -14.26 -5.11 9.45
CA LEU A 118 -15.15 -4.75 8.35
C LEU A 118 -16.62 -4.68 8.80
N GLN A 119 -17.08 -5.68 9.56
CA GLN A 119 -18.43 -5.69 10.13
C GLN A 119 -18.66 -4.48 11.05
N GLU A 120 -17.71 -4.18 11.94
CA GLU A 120 -17.78 -3.01 12.82
C GLU A 120 -17.83 -1.69 12.03
N LEU A 121 -17.07 -1.57 10.93
CA LEU A 121 -17.10 -0.40 10.06
C LEU A 121 -18.44 -0.23 9.35
N GLU A 122 -19.05 -1.31 8.88
CA GLU A 122 -20.38 -1.29 8.25
C GLU A 122 -21.45 -0.84 9.26
N GLU A 123 -21.45 -1.39 10.48
CA GLU A 123 -22.38 -1.00 11.55
C GLU A 123 -22.25 0.49 11.91
N LEU A 124 -21.03 1.01 12.00
CA LEU A 124 -20.77 2.42 12.27
C LEU A 124 -21.27 3.34 11.15
N GLN A 125 -21.17 2.91 9.89
CA GLN A 125 -21.68 3.66 8.75
C GLN A 125 -23.22 3.69 8.75
N GLU A 126 -23.88 2.57 9.05
CA GLU A 126 -25.33 2.51 9.17
C GLU A 126 -25.85 3.39 10.31
N ALA A 127 -25.17 3.40 11.46
CA ALA A 127 -25.53 4.23 12.60
C ALA A 127 -25.47 5.73 12.24
N LYS A 128 -24.41 6.17 11.54
CA LYS A 128 -24.28 7.55 11.06
C LYS A 128 -25.39 7.93 10.06
N GLY A 129 -25.69 7.05 9.10
CA GLY A 129 -26.74 7.29 8.10
C GLY A 129 -28.16 7.39 8.67
N LYS A 130 -28.45 6.70 9.79
CA LYS A 130 -29.73 6.84 10.52
C LYS A 130 -29.80 8.15 11.32
N THR A 131 -28.68 8.63 11.83
CA THR A 131 -28.62 9.86 12.63
C THR A 131 -28.84 11.10 11.77
N GLU A 132 -28.29 11.15 10.56
CA GLU A 132 -28.48 12.28 9.61
C GLU A 132 -29.93 12.37 9.08
N LYS A 133 -30.60 11.25 8.83
CA LYS A 133 -32.02 11.24 8.40
C LYS A 133 -32.97 11.74 9.48
N ASN A 134 -32.64 11.50 10.74
CA ASN A 134 -33.45 11.95 11.87
C ASN A 134 -33.24 13.43 12.22
N ASN A 135 -32.19 14.07 11.69
CA ASN A 135 -31.86 15.48 11.96
C ASN A 135 -32.34 16.44 10.84
N CYS A 136 -32.91 15.92 9.75
CA CYS A 136 -33.47 16.71 8.64
C CYS A 136 -34.98 17.02 8.82
N GLY A 137 -35.50 16.82 10.05
CA GLY A 137 -36.93 16.75 10.34
C GLY A 137 -37.53 17.91 11.15
N CYS A 138 -36.85 19.04 11.32
CA CYS A 138 -37.41 20.23 11.97
C CYS A 138 -36.84 21.50 11.35
N GLU A 139 -37.70 22.22 10.62
CA GLU A 139 -37.72 23.69 10.35
C GLU A 139 -38.19 23.98 8.91
N CYS A 140 -39.46 23.67 8.66
CA CYS A 140 -40.28 24.45 7.73
C CYS A 140 -41.34 25.16 8.57
N SER A 141 -41.13 26.44 8.87
CA SER A 141 -42.12 27.37 9.40
C SER A 141 -41.98 28.70 8.67
#